data_AF-A0A432FL58-F1
#
_entry.id   AF-A0A432FL58-F1
#
_cell.length_a   1.000
_cell.length_b   1.000
_cell.length_c   1.000
_cell.angle_alpha   90.00
_cell.angle_beta   90.00
_cell.angle_gamma   90.00
#
_symmetry.space_group_name_H-M   'P 1'
#
loop_
_entity.id
_entity.type
_entity.pdbx_description
1 polymer ?
#
loop_
_entity_poly.entity_id
_entity_poly.type
_entity_poly.pdbx_seq_one_letter_code
_entity_poly.pdbx_strand_id
1 'polypeptide(L)'
;MKQRILFTLLFIVSLGQAQIVYKVPIHGTIDLGLPPFIERSIQMAEADSAAAIIFDIDTFGGRLDAATQIKDAILSAKIPTIAFINRRAISAGALISLSCEKIFMTSGATIGAATAVDMSGKKASEKVISYMREEMASTAESQNRNVDIAKGMVDEELSFTHLVIDGDSIEVHDLEGRKEGKLITLTTELALKYGIANEEQETFDMLLASLELEDAKIINTNENWSEAFVRFLTNPVVASLLTTFGFLGILFELQSPGWGIPGSVGLVCLALSLGASFIARLATMTDVLIIVAGIGLLILEMVVIPGFGVAGIGGIVLILWGLYELLLPDIPIGAEFESMALWGLIIGIIGGLIGLIMLFKLMTKTSFWQKLTSPGVEGAEAGYNTSVGWEGLIGKEGETQSDLRPSGWVMVNGQRVFVVSEGDFLEKNCKVRILSVDGNRVVVRKLNSEE
;
A
#
# COMPACT_ATOMS: atom_id res chain seq x y z
N MET A 1 45.52 -20.63 52.08
CA MET A 1 44.05 -20.71 52.21
C MET A 1 43.31 -19.59 51.49
N LYS A 2 43.63 -18.30 51.71
CA LYS A 2 42.91 -17.16 51.10
C LYS A 2 42.87 -17.16 49.56
N GLN A 3 43.96 -17.53 48.88
CA GLN A 3 43.97 -17.62 47.40
C GLN A 3 43.13 -18.78 46.85
N ARG A 4 43.06 -19.92 47.55
CA ARG A 4 42.19 -21.03 47.15
C ARG A 4 40.72 -20.67 47.34
N ILE A 5 40.39 -20.00 48.46
CA ILE A 5 39.02 -19.50 48.73
C ILE A 5 38.60 -18.46 47.68
N LEU A 6 39.50 -17.56 47.26
CA LEU A 6 39.20 -16.57 46.22
C LEU A 6 39.03 -17.21 44.84
N PHE A 7 39.82 -18.24 44.50
CA PHE A 7 39.64 -19.03 43.28
C PHE A 7 38.32 -19.83 43.30
N THR A 8 37.96 -20.42 44.43
CA THR A 8 36.67 -21.13 44.59
C THR A 8 35.49 -20.16 44.55
N LEU A 9 35.61 -18.95 45.11
CA LEU A 9 34.58 -17.90 45.01
C LEU A 9 34.43 -17.33 43.59
N LEU A 10 35.52 -17.16 42.83
CA LEU A 10 35.42 -16.78 41.41
C LEU A 10 34.76 -17.89 40.57
N PHE A 11 35.02 -19.16 40.92
CA PHE A 11 34.38 -20.31 40.28
C PHE A 11 32.88 -20.41 40.62
N ILE A 12 32.48 -20.03 41.84
CA ILE A 12 31.08 -19.99 42.28
C ILE A 12 30.32 -18.78 41.71
N VAL A 13 30.98 -17.65 41.47
CA VAL A 13 30.34 -16.49 40.79
C VAL A 13 30.17 -16.75 39.29
N SER A 14 30.93 -17.67 38.71
CA SER A 14 30.72 -18.21 37.36
C SER A 14 29.59 -19.26 37.29
N LEU A 15 29.10 -19.75 38.44
CA LEU A 15 28.00 -20.71 38.50
C LEU A 15 26.67 -19.96 38.51
N GLY A 16 26.08 -19.82 37.31
CA GLY A 16 24.63 -19.67 37.16
C GLY A 16 24.13 -18.28 36.78
N GLN A 17 24.66 -17.66 35.72
CA GLN A 17 23.70 -16.92 34.89
C GLN A 17 22.91 -17.97 34.12
N ALA A 18 21.60 -18.06 34.42
CA ALA A 18 20.70 -18.90 33.66
C ALA A 18 20.81 -18.49 32.19
N GLN A 19 21.19 -19.45 31.34
CA GLN A 19 21.27 -19.23 29.90
C GLN A 19 19.92 -18.73 29.40
N ILE A 20 19.91 -17.76 28.50
CA ILE A 20 18.67 -17.20 27.95
C ILE A 20 18.44 -17.84 26.59
N VAL A 21 17.22 -18.32 26.35
CA VAL A 21 16.81 -18.84 25.06
C VAL A 21 15.60 -18.06 24.59
N TYR A 22 15.68 -17.52 23.38
CA TYR A 22 14.56 -16.84 22.76
C TYR A 22 13.72 -17.84 21.98
N LYS A 23 12.41 -17.88 22.24
CA LYS A 23 11.44 -18.63 21.44
C LYS A 23 10.62 -17.65 20.60
N VAL A 24 10.69 -17.79 19.28
CA VAL A 24 10.07 -16.87 18.32
C VAL A 24 9.13 -17.63 17.39
N PRO A 25 7.81 -17.35 17.39
CA PRO A 25 6.87 -18.04 16.52
C PRO A 25 6.93 -17.51 15.07
N ILE A 26 7.01 -18.43 14.10
CA ILE A 26 6.85 -18.19 12.66
C ILE A 26 5.68 -19.07 12.20
N HIS A 27 4.46 -18.60 12.47
CA HIS A 27 3.22 -19.33 12.21
C HIS A 27 2.34 -18.65 11.17
N GLY A 28 1.69 -19.47 10.35
CA GLY A 28 0.75 -18.99 9.33
C GLY A 28 1.46 -18.39 8.11
N THR A 29 0.82 -17.42 7.45
CA THR A 29 1.36 -16.80 6.23
C THR A 29 2.58 -15.94 6.51
N ILE A 30 3.62 -16.09 5.67
CA ILE A 30 4.77 -15.19 5.64
C ILE A 30 4.36 -13.91 4.90
N ASP A 31 4.14 -12.83 5.65
CA ASP A 31 3.78 -11.51 5.14
C ASP A 31 4.85 -10.48 5.49
N LEU A 32 4.69 -9.26 4.98
CA LEU A 32 5.70 -8.20 5.12
C LEU A 32 5.72 -7.54 6.51
N GLY A 33 4.76 -7.82 7.38
CA GLY A 33 4.80 -7.39 8.78
C GLY A 33 5.68 -8.28 9.66
N LEU A 34 5.99 -9.51 9.20
CA LEU A 34 6.77 -10.48 9.97
C LEU A 34 8.29 -10.17 10.05
N PRO A 35 8.99 -9.72 8.99
CA PRO A 35 10.42 -9.44 9.07
C PRO A 35 10.82 -8.45 10.17
N PRO A 36 10.14 -7.30 10.39
CA PRO A 36 10.47 -6.41 11.50
C PRO A 36 10.37 -7.06 12.89
N PHE A 37 9.39 -7.96 13.09
CA PHE A 37 9.26 -8.74 14.33
C PHE A 37 10.43 -9.70 14.53
N ILE A 38 10.87 -10.38 13.47
CA ILE A 38 12.02 -11.29 13.51
C ILE A 38 13.32 -10.52 13.75
N GLU A 39 13.56 -9.42 13.02
CA GLU A 39 14.70 -8.53 13.22
C GLU A 39 14.79 -8.06 14.68
N ARG A 40 13.67 -7.59 15.24
CA ARG A 40 13.62 -7.16 16.66
C ARG A 40 13.93 -8.33 17.60
N SER A 41 13.36 -9.51 17.35
CA SER A 41 13.57 -10.68 18.20
C SER A 41 15.04 -11.12 18.20
N ILE A 42 15.70 -11.08 17.03
CA ILE A 42 17.15 -11.34 16.91
C ILE A 42 17.94 -10.28 17.68
N GLN A 43 17.67 -8.99 17.47
CA GLN A 43 18.38 -7.90 18.16
C GLN A 43 18.23 -7.98 19.68
N MET A 44 17.05 -8.32 20.19
CA MET A 44 16.82 -8.54 21.62
C MET A 44 17.63 -9.73 22.15
N ALA A 45 17.63 -10.84 21.42
CA ALA A 45 18.39 -12.03 21.78
C ALA A 45 19.92 -11.77 21.77
N GLU A 46 20.41 -11.01 20.79
CA GLU A 46 21.82 -10.57 20.73
C GLU A 46 22.17 -9.64 21.90
N ALA A 47 21.31 -8.66 22.19
CA ALA A 47 21.53 -7.72 23.30
C ALA A 47 21.58 -8.42 24.66
N ASP A 48 20.76 -9.45 24.84
CA ASP A 48 20.74 -10.29 26.03
C ASP A 48 21.86 -11.34 26.07
N SER A 49 22.68 -11.44 25.01
CA SER A 49 23.69 -12.50 24.84
C SER A 49 23.07 -13.90 25.02
N ALA A 50 21.91 -14.11 24.40
CA ALA A 50 21.18 -15.37 24.47
C ALA A 50 22.04 -16.53 23.97
N ALA A 51 21.88 -17.69 24.61
CA ALA A 51 22.56 -18.92 24.22
C ALA A 51 22.06 -19.44 22.86
N ALA A 52 20.79 -19.21 22.54
CA ALA A 52 20.21 -19.51 21.23
C ALA A 52 18.93 -18.70 20.99
N ILE A 53 18.59 -18.53 19.72
CA ILE A 53 17.26 -18.13 19.25
C ILE A 53 16.63 -19.30 18.48
N ILE A 54 15.47 -19.74 18.92
CA ILE A 54 14.72 -20.85 18.33
C ILE A 54 13.45 -20.32 17.68
N PHE A 55 13.37 -20.50 16.37
CA PHE A 55 12.20 -20.19 15.56
C PHE A 55 11.26 -21.39 15.52
N ASP A 56 10.05 -21.25 16.08
CA ASP A 56 8.99 -22.27 16.05
C ASP A 56 8.19 -22.11 14.74
N ILE A 57 8.44 -22.99 13.77
CA ILE A 57 7.99 -22.84 12.38
C ILE A 57 6.81 -23.79 12.08
N ASP A 58 5.66 -23.22 11.70
CA ASP A 58 4.47 -23.92 11.15
C ASP A 58 3.86 -23.03 10.05
N THR A 59 4.33 -23.18 8.80
CA THR A 59 3.94 -22.29 7.69
C THR A 59 3.83 -23.00 6.35
N PHE A 60 2.81 -22.62 5.58
CA PHE A 60 2.67 -22.97 4.16
C PHE A 60 3.46 -22.03 3.22
N GLY A 61 4.15 -21.05 3.79
CA GLY A 61 4.87 -20.01 3.09
C GLY A 61 4.06 -18.72 2.93
N GLY A 62 4.39 -17.95 1.91
CA GLY A 62 3.82 -16.64 1.68
C GLY A 62 4.66 -15.86 0.69
N ARG A 63 4.90 -14.60 0.99
CA ARG A 63 5.63 -13.73 0.08
C ARG A 63 7.11 -14.03 0.05
N LEU A 64 7.67 -13.94 -1.16
CA LEU A 64 9.09 -14.19 -1.39
C LEU A 64 9.98 -13.09 -0.77
N ASP A 65 9.65 -11.83 -1.01
CA ASP A 65 10.39 -10.68 -0.48
C ASP A 65 10.48 -10.67 1.06
N ALA A 66 9.40 -11.04 1.76
CA ALA A 66 9.43 -11.21 3.21
C ALA A 66 10.32 -12.38 3.65
N ALA A 67 10.32 -13.48 2.90
CA ALA A 67 11.14 -14.66 3.19
C ALA A 67 12.64 -14.36 3.07
N THR A 68 13.05 -13.63 2.02
CA THR A 68 14.44 -13.25 1.81
C THR A 68 14.93 -12.28 2.90
N GLN A 69 14.10 -11.31 3.31
CA GLN A 69 14.43 -10.42 4.44
C GLN A 69 14.65 -11.19 5.75
N ILE A 70 13.77 -12.16 6.06
CA ILE A 70 13.92 -13.00 7.25
C ILE A 70 15.20 -13.85 7.16
N LYS A 71 15.44 -14.48 6.00
CA LYS A 71 16.64 -15.27 5.73
C LYS A 71 17.91 -14.43 5.93
N ASP A 72 17.98 -13.22 5.39
CA ASP A 72 19.12 -12.31 5.55
C ASP A 72 19.33 -11.89 7.00
N ALA A 73 18.25 -11.62 7.74
CA ALA A 73 18.31 -11.29 9.16
C ALA A 73 18.86 -12.46 10.00
N ILE A 74 18.43 -13.69 9.72
CA ILE A 74 18.89 -14.90 10.40
C ILE A 74 20.37 -15.17 10.08
N LEU A 75 20.79 -15.10 8.80
CA LEU A 75 22.19 -15.28 8.40
C LEU A 75 23.13 -14.21 8.99
N SER A 76 22.61 -13.02 9.29
CA SER A 76 23.38 -11.93 9.89
C SER A 76 23.45 -12.00 11.42
N ALA A 77 22.69 -12.90 12.05
CA ALA A 77 22.64 -13.04 13.50
C ALA A 77 23.99 -13.51 14.07
N LYS A 78 24.36 -12.97 15.23
CA LYS A 78 25.63 -13.27 15.94
C LYS A 78 25.48 -14.27 17.07
N ILE A 79 24.32 -14.92 17.13
CA ILE A 79 23.94 -15.92 18.13
C ILE A 79 23.46 -17.18 17.42
N PRO A 80 23.54 -18.37 18.06
CA PRO A 80 23.08 -19.61 17.46
C PRO A 80 21.60 -19.54 17.04
N THR A 81 21.33 -19.80 15.76
CA THR A 81 19.97 -19.78 15.19
C THR A 81 19.46 -21.19 14.94
N ILE A 82 18.24 -21.47 15.40
CA ILE A 82 17.67 -22.82 15.35
C ILE A 82 16.26 -22.77 14.79
N ALA A 83 16.00 -23.52 13.74
CA ALA A 83 14.65 -23.78 13.25
C ALA A 83 14.08 -25.01 13.96
N PHE A 84 12.93 -24.86 14.61
CA PHE A 84 12.13 -25.96 15.12
C PHE A 84 10.86 -26.08 14.27
N ILE A 85 10.85 -27.03 13.33
CA ILE A 85 9.73 -27.24 12.42
C ILE A 85 8.70 -28.10 13.13
N ASN A 86 7.68 -27.43 13.64
CA ASN A 86 6.56 -28.03 14.34
C ASN A 86 5.40 -28.19 13.35
N ARG A 87 5.41 -29.32 12.63
CA ARG A 87 4.51 -29.73 11.52
C ARG A 87 4.96 -29.39 10.11
N ARG A 88 5.26 -28.12 9.75
CA ARG A 88 5.58 -27.82 8.34
C ARG A 88 6.38 -26.54 8.12
N ALA A 89 7.29 -26.60 7.15
CA ALA A 89 8.06 -25.49 6.61
C ALA A 89 8.02 -25.56 5.07
N ILE A 90 6.89 -25.17 4.49
CA ILE A 90 6.67 -25.21 3.04
C ILE A 90 6.96 -23.85 2.41
N SER A 91 7.45 -23.87 1.17
CA SER A 91 7.74 -22.67 0.39
C SER A 91 8.70 -21.72 1.10
N ALA A 92 8.31 -20.47 1.36
CA ALA A 92 9.11 -19.51 2.13
C ALA A 92 9.62 -20.09 3.47
N GLY A 93 8.84 -20.96 4.12
CA GLY A 93 9.27 -21.63 5.36
C GLY A 93 10.51 -22.50 5.19
N ALA A 94 10.68 -23.14 4.02
CA ALA A 94 11.86 -23.95 3.73
C ALA A 94 13.11 -23.08 3.62
N LEU A 95 13.04 -21.95 2.91
CA LEU A 95 14.15 -20.99 2.81
C LEU A 95 14.54 -20.43 4.19
N ILE A 96 13.56 -20.02 4.99
CA ILE A 96 13.79 -19.53 6.35
C ILE A 96 14.45 -20.61 7.22
N SER A 97 13.97 -21.85 7.15
CA SER A 97 14.55 -22.96 7.92
C SER A 97 16.00 -23.24 7.49
N LEU A 98 16.27 -23.26 6.18
CA LEU A 98 17.62 -23.46 5.64
C LEU A 98 18.61 -22.37 6.06
N SER A 99 18.14 -21.18 6.41
CA SER A 99 19.00 -20.07 6.86
C SER A 99 19.49 -20.21 8.31
N CYS A 100 18.85 -21.06 9.12
CA CYS A 100 19.26 -21.30 10.51
C CYS A 100 20.49 -22.22 10.59
N GLU A 101 21.29 -22.12 11.64
CA GLU A 101 22.44 -23.02 11.86
C GLU A 101 22.01 -24.47 12.08
N LYS A 102 20.94 -24.70 12.85
CA LYS A 102 20.36 -26.03 13.08
C LYS A 102 18.89 -26.10 12.69
N ILE A 103 18.45 -27.25 12.21
CA ILE A 103 17.05 -27.56 11.93
C ILE A 103 16.67 -28.80 12.73
N PHE A 104 15.65 -28.66 13.57
CA PHE A 104 14.98 -29.73 14.30
C PHE A 104 13.57 -29.90 13.76
N MET A 105 13.10 -31.13 13.68
CA MET A 105 11.77 -31.45 13.13
C MET A 105 10.99 -32.36 14.09
N THR A 106 9.69 -32.14 14.22
CA THR A 106 8.80 -33.09 14.91
C THR A 106 8.51 -34.31 14.04
N SER A 107 8.08 -35.42 14.62
CA SER A 107 7.63 -36.60 13.89
C SER A 107 6.44 -36.24 12.99
N GLY A 108 6.54 -36.56 11.71
CA GLY A 108 5.54 -36.20 10.71
C GLY A 108 5.60 -34.75 10.18
N ALA A 109 6.67 -34.01 10.49
CA ALA A 109 6.89 -32.70 9.89
C ALA A 109 7.32 -32.79 8.42
N THR A 110 7.12 -31.69 7.67
CA THR A 110 7.53 -31.57 6.27
C THR A 110 8.31 -30.29 5.97
N ILE A 111 9.26 -30.36 5.04
CA ILE A 111 10.03 -29.22 4.52
C ILE A 111 10.22 -29.33 3.00
N GLY A 112 10.08 -28.21 2.28
CA GLY A 112 10.33 -28.14 0.83
C GLY A 112 9.19 -27.49 0.05
N ALA A 113 8.96 -27.95 -1.19
CA ALA A 113 7.96 -27.40 -2.13
C ALA A 113 7.99 -25.86 -2.19
N ALA A 114 9.09 -25.33 -2.72
CA ALA A 114 9.45 -23.92 -2.70
C ALA A 114 9.53 -23.26 -4.08
N THR A 115 8.87 -23.84 -5.08
CA THR A 115 8.63 -23.17 -6.36
C THR A 115 7.87 -21.87 -6.14
N ALA A 116 8.39 -20.78 -6.68
CA ALA A 116 7.71 -19.49 -6.66
C ALA A 116 6.48 -19.52 -7.57
N VAL A 117 5.38 -18.96 -7.08
CA VAL A 117 4.12 -18.83 -7.82
C VAL A 117 3.69 -17.37 -7.88
N ASP A 118 2.98 -17.02 -8.95
CA ASP A 118 2.35 -15.71 -9.10
C ASP A 118 1.06 -15.60 -8.24
N MET A 119 0.44 -14.41 -8.26
CA MET A 119 -0.81 -14.15 -7.53
C MET A 119 -2.01 -14.99 -8.02
N SER A 120 -1.90 -15.64 -9.17
CA SER A 120 -2.90 -16.57 -9.71
C SER A 120 -2.63 -18.03 -9.33
N GLY A 121 -1.55 -18.29 -8.60
CA GLY A 121 -1.11 -19.64 -8.22
C GLY A 121 -0.39 -20.39 -9.34
N LYS A 122 0.04 -19.71 -10.41
CA LYS A 122 0.79 -20.31 -11.51
C LYS A 122 2.29 -20.22 -11.24
N LYS A 123 3.07 -21.19 -11.74
CA LYS A 123 4.55 -21.16 -11.70
C LYS A 123 5.05 -19.81 -12.23
N ALA A 124 5.93 -19.17 -11.46
CA ALA A 124 6.54 -17.90 -11.83
C ALA A 124 7.45 -18.05 -13.06
N SER A 125 7.87 -16.92 -13.63
CA SER A 125 8.79 -16.93 -14.78
C SER A 125 10.12 -17.60 -14.45
N GLU A 126 10.80 -18.15 -15.45
CA GLU A 126 12.08 -18.84 -15.26
C GLU A 126 13.13 -17.95 -14.58
N LYS A 127 13.11 -16.62 -14.80
CA LYS A 127 13.99 -15.69 -14.09
C LYS A 127 13.80 -15.75 -12.56
N VAL A 128 12.55 -15.83 -12.10
CA VAL A 128 12.22 -15.93 -10.67
C VAL A 128 12.57 -17.32 -10.14
N ILE A 129 12.28 -18.38 -10.90
CA ILE A 129 12.61 -19.77 -10.52
C ILE A 129 14.13 -19.97 -10.41
N SER A 130 14.89 -19.48 -11.40
CA SER A 130 16.35 -19.53 -11.40
C SER A 130 16.94 -18.74 -10.22
N TYR A 131 16.45 -17.53 -9.95
CA TYR A 131 16.85 -16.78 -8.76
C TYR A 131 16.59 -17.58 -7.49
N MET A 132 15.37 -18.11 -7.32
CA MET A 132 15.00 -18.86 -6.12
C MET A 132 15.80 -20.13 -5.90
N ARG A 133 16.11 -20.84 -6.99
CA ARG A 133 16.92 -22.05 -6.96
C ARG A 133 18.32 -21.75 -6.43
N GLU A 134 18.95 -20.69 -6.92
CA GLU A 134 20.28 -20.28 -6.46
C GLU A 134 20.24 -19.61 -5.07
N GLU A 135 19.13 -18.96 -4.72
CA GLU A 135 18.89 -18.43 -3.37
C GLU A 135 18.82 -19.56 -2.33
N MET A 136 18.05 -20.62 -2.61
CA MET A 136 18.00 -21.80 -1.74
C MET A 136 19.33 -22.55 -1.70
N ALA A 137 20.02 -22.65 -2.85
CA ALA A 137 21.32 -23.29 -2.95
C ALA A 137 22.39 -22.60 -2.11
N SER A 138 22.53 -21.28 -2.28
CA SER A 138 23.51 -20.48 -1.54
C SER A 138 23.21 -20.45 -0.04
N THR A 139 21.93 -20.41 0.33
CA THR A 139 21.52 -20.52 1.73
C THR A 139 21.92 -21.87 2.31
N ALA A 140 21.63 -22.98 1.62
CA ALA A 140 22.03 -24.31 2.02
C ALA A 140 23.56 -24.45 2.12
N GLU A 141 24.31 -23.95 1.14
CA GLU A 141 25.76 -23.94 1.13
C GLU A 141 26.35 -23.20 2.35
N SER A 142 25.82 -22.01 2.65
CA SER A 142 26.28 -21.19 3.79
C SER A 142 26.13 -21.89 5.15
N GLN A 143 25.19 -22.84 5.24
CA GLN A 143 24.90 -23.60 6.45
C GLN A 143 25.27 -25.09 6.33
N ASN A 144 26.12 -25.45 5.36
CA ASN A 144 26.62 -26.82 5.12
C ASN A 144 25.50 -27.88 4.95
N ARG A 145 24.45 -27.54 4.21
CA ARG A 145 23.34 -28.44 3.86
C ARG A 145 23.41 -28.89 2.40
N ASN A 146 22.68 -29.96 2.09
CA ASN A 146 22.67 -30.51 0.74
C ASN A 146 22.06 -29.53 -0.30
N VAL A 147 22.92 -29.02 -1.18
CA VAL A 147 22.58 -28.00 -2.19
C VAL A 147 21.63 -28.55 -3.26
N ASP A 148 21.85 -29.78 -3.73
CA ASP A 148 21.02 -30.38 -4.79
C ASP A 148 19.57 -30.57 -4.35
N ILE A 149 19.37 -30.98 -3.10
CA ILE A 149 18.05 -31.04 -2.47
C ILE A 149 17.43 -29.65 -2.38
N ALA A 150 18.17 -28.65 -1.92
CA ALA A 150 17.67 -27.27 -1.82
C ALA A 150 17.23 -26.73 -3.18
N LYS A 151 18.00 -27.01 -4.25
CA LYS A 151 17.63 -26.65 -5.63
C LYS A 151 16.37 -27.37 -6.10
N GLY A 152 16.27 -28.68 -5.85
CA GLY A 152 15.10 -29.49 -6.24
C GLY A 152 13.83 -29.20 -5.42
N MET A 153 13.93 -28.47 -4.30
CA MET A 153 12.75 -27.91 -3.62
C MET A 153 12.09 -26.82 -4.48
N VAL A 154 12.84 -26.13 -5.34
CA VAL A 154 12.35 -25.01 -6.17
C VAL A 154 12.02 -25.46 -7.59
N ASP A 155 12.94 -26.21 -8.19
CA ASP A 155 12.89 -26.54 -9.61
C ASP A 155 12.60 -28.02 -9.84
N GLU A 156 11.40 -28.30 -10.35
CA GLU A 156 10.92 -29.64 -10.67
C GLU A 156 11.60 -30.26 -11.90
N GLU A 157 12.30 -29.46 -12.72
CA GLU A 157 13.03 -29.97 -13.90
C GLU A 157 14.36 -30.62 -13.52
N LEU A 158 14.85 -30.36 -12.30
CA LEU A 158 16.06 -31.00 -11.80
C LEU A 158 15.81 -32.46 -11.47
N SER A 159 16.79 -33.30 -11.82
CA SER A 159 16.77 -34.69 -11.42
C SER A 159 18.16 -35.20 -11.06
N PHE A 160 18.19 -36.15 -10.14
CA PHE A 160 19.42 -36.81 -9.74
C PHE A 160 19.17 -38.27 -9.34
N THR A 161 20.23 -39.06 -9.44
CA THR A 161 20.27 -40.47 -9.01
C THR A 161 21.17 -40.65 -7.79
N HIS A 162 22.13 -39.75 -7.56
CA HIS A 162 23.08 -39.80 -6.47
C HIS A 162 23.17 -38.43 -5.80
N LEU A 163 23.42 -38.43 -4.49
CA LEU A 163 23.76 -37.25 -3.71
C LEU A 163 25.12 -37.46 -3.04
N VAL A 164 25.87 -36.38 -2.87
CA VAL A 164 27.09 -36.39 -2.06
C VAL A 164 26.72 -35.98 -0.64
N ILE A 165 26.97 -36.88 0.32
CA ILE A 165 26.73 -36.65 1.75
C ILE A 165 27.99 -37.11 2.48
N ASP A 166 28.55 -36.22 3.31
CA ASP A 166 29.80 -36.47 4.05
C ASP A 166 30.98 -36.93 3.18
N GLY A 167 31.00 -36.53 1.90
CA GLY A 167 32.03 -36.90 0.92
C GLY A 167 31.76 -38.21 0.18
N ASP A 168 30.74 -38.97 0.57
CA ASP A 168 30.35 -40.22 -0.07
C ASP A 168 29.19 -40.02 -1.04
N SER A 169 29.26 -40.70 -2.19
CA SER A 169 28.17 -40.73 -3.17
C SER A 169 27.15 -41.79 -2.77
N ILE A 170 25.93 -41.35 -2.47
CA ILE A 170 24.81 -42.19 -2.04
C ILE A 170 23.75 -42.22 -3.13
N GLU A 171 23.36 -43.43 -3.55
CA GLU A 171 22.26 -43.60 -4.50
C GLU A 171 20.90 -43.35 -3.83
N VAL A 172 20.04 -42.59 -4.50
CA VAL A 172 18.76 -42.10 -3.96
C VAL A 172 17.60 -42.82 -4.64
N HIS A 173 16.88 -43.67 -3.91
CA HIS A 173 15.74 -44.43 -4.44
C HIS A 173 14.41 -44.08 -3.79
N ASP A 174 14.45 -43.59 -2.56
CA ASP A 174 13.32 -43.33 -1.67
C ASP A 174 12.82 -41.88 -1.69
N LEU A 175 13.41 -41.03 -2.55
CA LEU A 175 12.97 -39.66 -2.77
C LEU A 175 12.29 -39.52 -4.13
N GLU A 176 10.96 -39.47 -4.15
CA GLU A 176 10.20 -39.31 -5.40
C GLU A 176 10.46 -37.97 -6.11
N GLY A 177 10.70 -36.90 -5.33
CA GLY A 177 10.99 -35.55 -5.84
C GLY A 177 12.30 -35.42 -6.61
N ARG A 178 13.16 -36.46 -6.62
CA ARG A 178 14.40 -36.46 -7.43
C ARG A 178 14.17 -36.63 -8.93
N LYS A 179 12.94 -36.97 -9.34
CA LYS A 179 12.59 -37.27 -10.73
C LYS A 179 12.15 -35.99 -11.42
N GLU A 180 12.49 -35.86 -12.69
CA GLU A 180 12.06 -34.76 -13.54
C GLU A 180 10.51 -34.62 -13.52
N GLY A 181 10.05 -33.39 -13.39
CA GLY A 181 8.65 -33.02 -13.25
C GLY A 181 8.07 -33.16 -11.84
N LYS A 182 8.89 -33.36 -10.80
CA LYS A 182 8.44 -33.42 -9.40
C LYS A 182 9.28 -32.52 -8.49
N LEU A 183 8.63 -31.91 -7.51
CA LEU A 183 9.30 -31.11 -6.49
C LEU A 183 9.75 -31.97 -5.31
N ILE A 184 10.85 -31.56 -4.69
CA ILE A 184 11.32 -32.15 -3.45
C ILE A 184 10.53 -31.58 -2.26
N THR A 185 9.90 -32.49 -1.53
CA THR A 185 9.38 -32.26 -0.18
C THR A 185 9.83 -33.43 0.67
N LEU A 186 10.44 -33.14 1.81
CA LEU A 186 11.01 -34.14 2.71
C LEU A 186 10.12 -34.31 3.93
N THR A 187 9.95 -35.56 4.35
CA THR A 187 9.52 -35.92 5.70
C THR A 187 10.69 -35.72 6.67
N THR A 188 10.42 -35.75 7.98
CA THR A 188 11.45 -35.74 9.02
C THR A 188 12.54 -36.79 8.78
N GLU A 189 12.16 -38.05 8.51
CA GLU A 189 13.13 -39.13 8.25
C GLU A 189 14.04 -38.84 7.04
N LEU A 190 13.48 -38.37 5.92
CA LEU A 190 14.26 -38.06 4.73
C LEU A 190 15.12 -36.80 4.91
N ALA A 191 14.62 -35.80 5.64
CA ALA A 191 15.36 -34.59 5.94
C ALA A 191 16.59 -34.89 6.81
N LEU A 192 16.49 -35.81 7.78
CA LEU A 192 17.63 -36.29 8.56
C LEU A 192 18.58 -37.12 7.68
N LYS A 193 18.04 -38.09 6.92
CA LYS A 193 18.82 -38.99 6.07
C LYS A 193 19.71 -38.23 5.08
N TYR A 194 19.20 -37.14 4.50
CA TYR A 194 19.93 -36.38 3.49
C TYR A 194 20.56 -35.08 3.99
N GLY A 195 20.74 -34.92 5.31
CA GLY A 195 21.49 -33.80 5.87
C GLY A 195 20.85 -32.42 5.67
N ILE A 196 19.50 -32.36 5.65
CA ILE A 196 18.76 -31.10 5.73
C ILE A 196 18.46 -30.75 7.18
N ALA A 197 17.93 -31.71 7.94
CA ALA A 197 17.68 -31.58 9.36
C ALA A 197 18.78 -32.23 10.19
N ASN A 198 18.99 -31.72 11.41
CA ASN A 198 19.99 -32.23 12.33
C ASN A 198 19.43 -33.35 13.20
N GLU A 199 18.27 -33.14 13.83
CA GLU A 199 17.67 -34.10 14.76
C GLU A 199 16.13 -34.05 14.75
N GLU A 200 15.50 -35.15 15.15
CA GLU A 200 14.07 -35.23 15.44
C GLU A 200 13.81 -34.95 16.91
N GLN A 201 12.91 -34.03 17.22
CA GLN A 201 12.49 -33.69 18.58
C GLN A 201 10.99 -33.43 18.62
N GLU A 202 10.26 -34.13 19.48
CA GLU A 202 8.79 -34.05 19.53
C GLU A 202 8.27 -32.78 20.21
N THR A 203 9.05 -32.24 21.14
CA THR A 203 8.62 -31.12 21.98
C THR A 203 9.74 -30.11 22.12
N PHE A 204 9.36 -28.87 22.40
CA PHE A 204 10.32 -27.80 22.68
C PHE A 204 11.22 -28.14 23.87
N ASP A 205 10.67 -28.79 24.90
CA ASP A 205 11.45 -29.21 26.07
C ASP A 205 12.49 -30.29 25.72
N MET A 206 12.14 -31.26 24.87
CA MET A 206 13.09 -32.26 24.38
C MET A 206 14.19 -31.65 23.49
N LEU A 207 13.84 -30.64 22.70
CA LEU A 207 14.82 -29.86 21.93
C LEU A 207 15.77 -29.08 22.84
N LEU A 208 15.29 -28.49 23.93
CA LEU A 208 16.17 -27.83 24.90
C LEU A 208 17.11 -28.84 25.55
N ALA A 209 16.61 -30.04 25.88
CA ALA A 209 17.41 -31.13 26.41
C ALA A 209 18.54 -31.56 25.47
N SER A 210 18.25 -31.73 24.18
CA SER A 210 19.27 -32.11 23.19
C SER A 210 20.33 -31.03 22.96
N LEU A 211 20.03 -29.78 23.30
CA LEU A 211 20.96 -28.65 23.21
C LEU A 211 21.69 -28.35 24.52
N GLU A 212 21.46 -29.13 25.59
CA GLU A 212 21.96 -28.87 26.94
C GLU A 212 21.46 -27.52 27.52
N LEU A 213 20.23 -27.13 27.18
CA LEU A 213 19.58 -25.85 27.54
C LEU A 213 18.32 -26.05 28.41
N GLU A 214 18.19 -27.18 29.12
CA GLU A 214 17.00 -27.53 29.94
C GLU A 214 16.70 -26.50 31.05
N ASP A 215 17.75 -25.95 31.65
CA ASP A 215 17.66 -24.95 32.73
C ASP A 215 17.63 -23.51 32.21
N ALA A 216 17.54 -23.32 30.88
CA ALA A 216 17.55 -22.01 30.29
C ALA A 216 16.26 -21.22 30.60
N LYS A 217 16.41 -19.92 30.84
CA LYS A 217 15.29 -19.00 30.92
C LYS A 217 14.74 -18.75 29.51
N ILE A 218 13.57 -19.29 29.24
CA ILE A 218 12.87 -19.10 27.96
C ILE A 218 12.20 -17.72 27.94
N ILE A 219 12.57 -16.91 26.96
CA ILE A 219 11.91 -15.64 26.63
C ILE A 219 11.07 -15.86 25.37
N ASN A 220 9.75 -15.86 25.53
CA ASN A 220 8.83 -15.91 24.41
C ASN A 220 8.68 -14.50 23.84
N THR A 221 9.05 -14.30 22.57
CA THR A 221 8.76 -13.05 21.88
C THR A 221 7.38 -13.16 21.23
N ASN A 222 6.60 -12.10 21.43
CA ASN A 222 5.35 -11.90 20.75
C ASN A 222 5.43 -10.58 19.97
N GLU A 223 4.60 -10.48 18.95
CA GLU A 223 4.38 -9.24 18.21
C GLU A 223 3.91 -8.15 19.20
N ASN A 224 4.49 -6.96 19.09
CA ASN A 224 3.94 -5.79 19.78
C ASN A 224 2.71 -5.26 19.03
N TRP A 225 1.94 -4.39 19.69
CA TRP A 225 0.71 -3.84 19.10
C TRP A 225 0.98 -3.13 17.76
N SER A 226 2.15 -2.48 17.61
CA SER A 226 2.53 -1.77 16.38
C SER A 226 2.87 -2.73 15.25
N GLU A 227 3.53 -3.86 15.52
CA GLU A 227 3.82 -4.92 14.55
C GLU A 227 2.53 -5.60 14.11
N ALA A 228 1.67 -5.96 15.05
CA ALA A 228 0.35 -6.52 14.75
C ALA A 228 -0.47 -5.54 13.88
N PHE A 229 -0.37 -4.23 14.16
CA PHE A 229 -1.03 -3.20 13.36
C PHE A 229 -0.42 -3.07 11.96
N VAL A 230 0.91 -3.07 11.81
CA VAL A 230 1.58 -3.07 10.50
C VAL A 230 1.19 -4.32 9.73
N ARG A 231 1.27 -5.51 10.33
CA ARG A 231 0.86 -6.80 9.76
C ARG A 231 -0.59 -6.78 9.27
N PHE A 232 -1.49 -6.16 10.05
CA PHE A 232 -2.87 -5.94 9.63
C PHE A 232 -2.97 -5.02 8.40
N LEU A 233 -2.26 -3.89 8.39
CA LEU A 233 -2.29 -2.94 7.27
C LEU A 233 -1.63 -3.50 6.00
N THR A 234 -0.58 -4.32 6.14
CA THR A 234 0.14 -4.97 5.04
C THR A 234 -0.50 -6.27 4.57
N ASN A 235 -1.58 -6.72 5.23
CA ASN A 235 -2.35 -7.85 4.73
C ASN A 235 -2.87 -7.54 3.32
N PRO A 236 -2.71 -8.43 2.33
CA PRO A 236 -3.09 -8.15 0.94
C PRO A 236 -4.54 -7.67 0.76
N VAL A 237 -5.47 -8.20 1.56
CA VAL A 237 -6.89 -7.81 1.52
C VAL A 237 -7.09 -6.42 2.12
N VAL A 238 -6.43 -6.12 3.25
CA VAL A 238 -6.57 -4.82 3.91
C VAL A 238 -5.88 -3.71 3.11
N ALA A 239 -4.66 -3.94 2.62
CA ALA A 239 -3.92 -2.99 1.80
C ALA A 239 -4.67 -2.63 0.51
N SER A 240 -5.29 -3.62 -0.15
CA SER A 240 -6.10 -3.38 -1.35
C SER A 240 -7.37 -2.58 -1.06
N LEU A 241 -8.05 -2.84 0.06
CA LEU A 241 -9.20 -2.05 0.50
C LEU A 241 -8.81 -0.62 0.87
N LEU A 242 -7.73 -0.42 1.63
CA LEU A 242 -7.21 0.90 1.98
C LEU A 242 -6.85 1.70 0.73
N THR A 243 -6.17 1.08 -0.22
CA THR A 243 -5.81 1.74 -1.48
C THR A 243 -7.06 2.08 -2.29
N THR A 244 -8.04 1.18 -2.38
CA THR A 244 -9.30 1.41 -3.10
C THR A 244 -10.11 2.55 -2.48
N PHE A 245 -10.35 2.52 -1.16
CA PHE A 245 -11.06 3.60 -0.47
C PHE A 245 -10.26 4.90 -0.46
N GLY A 246 -8.94 4.80 -0.42
CA GLY A 246 -8.00 5.89 -0.59
C GLY A 246 -8.24 6.67 -1.88
N PHE A 247 -8.16 5.96 -3.01
CA PHE A 247 -8.43 6.53 -4.33
C PHE A 247 -9.88 7.02 -4.47
N LEU A 248 -10.88 6.25 -4.02
CA LEU A 248 -12.28 6.68 -4.07
C LEU A 248 -12.53 7.96 -3.27
N GLY A 249 -11.92 8.11 -2.10
CA GLY A 249 -12.02 9.32 -1.28
C GLY A 249 -11.48 10.55 -1.99
N ILE A 250 -10.30 10.44 -2.62
CA ILE A 250 -9.72 11.50 -3.46
C ILE A 250 -10.63 11.80 -4.66
N LEU A 251 -11.14 10.78 -5.34
CA LEU A 251 -12.01 10.96 -6.51
C LEU A 251 -13.31 11.70 -6.15
N PHE A 252 -13.91 11.39 -5.00
CA PHE A 252 -15.09 12.12 -4.54
C PHE A 252 -14.77 13.55 -4.12
N GLU A 253 -13.60 13.78 -3.50
CA GLU A 253 -13.16 15.11 -3.11
C GLU A 253 -12.97 16.05 -4.30
N LEU A 254 -12.34 15.56 -5.38
CA LEU A 254 -12.17 16.31 -6.63
C LEU A 254 -13.49 16.75 -7.27
N GLN A 255 -14.60 16.15 -6.86
CA GLN A 255 -15.94 16.46 -7.38
C GLN A 255 -16.79 17.29 -6.42
N SER A 256 -16.39 17.44 -5.15
CA SER A 256 -17.05 18.31 -4.19
C SER A 256 -16.43 19.71 -4.21
N PRO A 257 -17.24 20.78 -4.13
CA PRO A 257 -16.70 22.12 -3.93
C PRO A 257 -16.15 22.25 -2.50
N GLY A 258 -14.84 22.45 -2.38
CA GLY A 258 -14.13 22.62 -1.11
C GLY A 258 -13.24 21.42 -0.76
N TRP A 259 -12.74 21.39 0.49
CA TRP A 259 -12.10 20.22 1.10
C TRP A 259 -13.07 19.60 2.11
N GLY A 260 -13.35 18.31 1.98
CA GLY A 260 -14.36 17.60 2.74
C GLY A 260 -13.87 16.34 3.47
N ILE A 261 -14.87 15.60 3.98
CA ILE A 261 -14.69 14.29 4.62
C ILE A 261 -14.13 13.26 3.63
N PRO A 262 -14.60 13.15 2.36
CA PRO A 262 -14.11 12.13 1.44
C PRO A 262 -12.61 12.23 1.17
N GLY A 263 -12.07 13.43 0.93
CA GLY A 263 -10.65 13.65 0.69
C GLY A 263 -9.80 13.38 1.91
N SER A 264 -10.28 13.78 3.10
CA SER A 264 -9.60 13.48 4.36
C SER A 264 -9.50 11.97 4.62
N VAL A 265 -10.61 11.23 4.43
CA VAL A 265 -10.63 9.77 4.56
C VAL A 265 -9.75 9.11 3.50
N GLY A 266 -9.83 9.58 2.25
CA GLY A 266 -9.00 9.07 1.16
C GLY A 266 -7.51 9.23 1.43
N LEU A 267 -7.10 10.43 1.88
CA LEU A 267 -5.71 10.73 2.20
C LEU A 267 -5.21 9.91 3.39
N VAL A 268 -6.03 9.71 4.44
CA VAL A 268 -5.68 8.84 5.57
C VAL A 268 -5.52 7.40 5.12
N CYS A 269 -6.43 6.87 4.29
CA CYS A 269 -6.34 5.50 3.79
C CYS A 269 -5.09 5.28 2.93
N LEU A 270 -4.74 6.21 2.04
CA LEU A 270 -3.50 6.13 1.27
C LEU A 270 -2.26 6.30 2.15
N ALA A 271 -2.28 7.24 3.10
CA ALA A 271 -1.16 7.43 4.03
C ALA A 271 -0.93 6.19 4.90
N LEU A 272 -1.99 5.50 5.33
CA LEU A 272 -1.88 4.24 6.06
C LEU A 272 -1.35 3.11 5.18
N SER A 273 -1.84 2.99 3.94
CA SER A 273 -1.37 1.99 2.98
C SER A 273 0.12 2.17 2.68
N LEU A 274 0.53 3.37 2.26
CA LEU A 274 1.92 3.71 1.94
C LEU A 274 2.82 3.69 3.17
N GLY A 275 2.34 4.19 4.31
CA GLY A 275 3.08 4.22 5.56
C GLY A 275 3.36 2.82 6.12
N ALA A 276 2.39 1.91 6.05
CA ALA A 276 2.59 0.52 6.43
C ALA A 276 3.62 -0.15 5.50
N SER A 277 3.53 0.08 4.19
CA SER A 277 4.50 -0.40 3.22
C SER A 277 5.92 0.10 3.50
N PHE A 278 6.07 1.36 3.92
CA PHE A 278 7.37 1.91 4.31
C PHE A 278 7.95 1.25 5.56
N ILE A 279 7.13 1.08 6.62
CA ILE A 279 7.57 0.45 7.88
C ILE A 279 7.98 -1.01 7.65
N ALA A 280 7.25 -1.71 6.79
CA ALA A 280 7.51 -3.08 6.41
C ALA A 280 8.64 -3.24 5.35
N ARG A 281 9.39 -2.16 5.06
CA ARG A 281 10.49 -2.12 4.08
C ARG A 281 10.09 -2.55 2.65
N LEU A 282 8.82 -2.44 2.27
CA LEU A 282 8.41 -2.62 0.86
C LEU A 282 8.83 -1.43 0.00
N ALA A 283 8.79 -0.24 0.58
CA ALA A 283 9.20 0.98 -0.11
C ALA A 283 10.65 1.28 0.26
N THR A 284 11.53 1.40 -0.73
CA THR A 284 12.89 1.86 -0.47
C THR A 284 12.87 3.34 -0.09
N MET A 285 13.90 3.80 0.62
CA MET A 285 14.04 5.24 0.92
C MET A 285 14.04 6.07 -0.37
N THR A 286 14.58 5.53 -1.45
CA THR A 286 14.62 6.18 -2.77
C THR A 286 13.22 6.41 -3.32
N ASP A 287 12.34 5.40 -3.25
CA ASP A 287 10.97 5.49 -3.81
C ASP A 287 10.17 6.57 -3.10
N VAL A 288 10.23 6.58 -1.76
CA VAL A 288 9.55 7.59 -0.95
C VAL A 288 10.12 8.98 -1.21
N LEU A 289 11.45 9.12 -1.32
CA LEU A 289 12.07 10.41 -1.61
C LEU A 289 11.67 10.94 -3.00
N ILE A 290 11.55 10.08 -4.01
CA ILE A 290 11.08 10.46 -5.35
C ILE A 290 9.64 10.99 -5.29
N ILE A 291 8.74 10.28 -4.60
CA ILE A 291 7.34 10.70 -4.44
C ILE A 291 7.26 12.03 -3.67
N VAL A 292 7.98 12.14 -2.55
CA VAL A 292 8.00 13.36 -1.72
C VAL A 292 8.58 14.55 -2.50
N ALA A 293 9.63 14.34 -3.30
CA ALA A 293 10.17 15.36 -4.19
C ALA A 293 9.14 15.81 -5.23
N GLY A 294 8.39 14.86 -5.82
CA GLY A 294 7.31 15.17 -6.75
C GLY A 294 6.17 15.98 -6.11
N ILE A 295 5.75 15.62 -4.89
CA ILE A 295 4.78 16.40 -4.10
C ILE A 295 5.33 17.79 -3.80
N GLY A 296 6.61 17.90 -3.43
CA GLY A 296 7.28 19.17 -3.19
C GLY A 296 7.26 20.10 -4.41
N LEU A 297 7.49 19.55 -5.61
CA LEU A 297 7.39 20.31 -6.86
C LEU A 297 5.97 20.78 -7.15
N LEU A 298 4.95 19.97 -6.85
CA LEU A 298 3.55 20.38 -7.00
C LEU A 298 3.18 21.52 -6.04
N ILE A 299 3.63 21.45 -4.80
CA ILE A 299 3.42 22.51 -3.80
C ILE A 299 4.15 23.79 -4.25
N LEU A 300 5.37 23.67 -4.76
CA LEU A 300 6.14 24.80 -5.28
C LEU A 300 5.40 25.48 -6.44
N GLU A 301 4.88 24.71 -7.39
CA GLU A 301 4.06 25.25 -8.49
C GLU A 301 2.83 25.97 -7.93
N MET A 302 2.07 25.31 -7.04
CA MET A 302 0.83 25.87 -6.48
C MET A 302 1.03 27.18 -5.71
N VAL A 303 2.13 27.32 -4.97
CA VAL A 303 2.36 28.44 -4.05
C VAL A 303 3.17 29.56 -4.70
N VAL A 304 4.14 29.24 -5.54
CA VAL A 304 5.15 30.19 -6.01
C VAL A 304 4.99 30.54 -7.48
N ILE A 305 4.56 29.60 -8.33
CA ILE A 305 4.58 29.76 -9.78
C ILE A 305 3.15 30.01 -10.29
N PRO A 306 2.83 31.21 -10.80
CA PRO A 306 1.52 31.45 -11.39
C PRO A 306 1.40 30.69 -12.73
N GLY A 307 0.63 29.61 -12.74
CA GLY A 307 0.36 28.79 -13.93
C GLY A 307 0.42 27.29 -13.67
N PHE A 308 0.53 26.51 -14.75
CA PHE A 308 0.92 25.09 -14.70
C PHE A 308 2.10 24.88 -15.66
N GLY A 309 3.31 24.95 -15.10
CA GLY A 309 4.57 24.92 -15.82
C GLY A 309 5.38 23.64 -15.62
N VAL A 310 6.70 23.78 -15.75
CA VAL A 310 7.65 22.65 -15.69
C VAL A 310 7.70 22.00 -14.31
N ALA A 311 7.53 22.76 -13.22
CA ALA A 311 7.51 22.20 -11.88
C ALA A 311 6.24 21.38 -11.63
N GLY A 312 5.08 21.85 -12.10
CA GLY A 312 3.82 21.09 -12.09
C GLY A 312 3.94 19.76 -12.85
N ILE A 313 4.38 19.79 -14.11
CA ILE A 313 4.55 18.58 -14.94
C ILE A 313 5.61 17.65 -14.35
N GLY A 314 6.76 18.19 -13.96
CA GLY A 314 7.85 17.42 -13.35
C GLY A 314 7.43 16.75 -12.05
N GLY A 315 6.64 17.43 -11.23
CA GLY A 315 6.07 16.88 -10.00
C GLY A 315 5.16 15.67 -10.25
N ILE A 316 4.26 15.77 -11.23
CA ILE A 316 3.41 14.63 -11.62
C ILE A 316 4.26 13.46 -12.12
N VAL A 317 5.25 13.71 -12.99
CA VAL A 317 6.11 12.65 -13.54
C VAL A 317 6.88 11.94 -12.43
N LEU A 318 7.44 12.67 -11.47
CA LEU A 318 8.15 12.06 -10.33
C LEU A 318 7.21 11.24 -9.45
N ILE A 319 5.99 11.71 -9.18
CA ILE A 319 5.00 10.93 -8.41
C ILE A 319 4.65 9.64 -9.16
N LEU A 320 4.35 9.72 -10.47
CA LEU A 320 4.02 8.55 -11.28
C LEU A 320 5.19 7.57 -11.37
N TRP A 321 6.42 8.06 -11.48
CA TRP A 321 7.62 7.22 -11.46
C TRP A 321 7.81 6.53 -10.11
N GLY A 322 7.70 7.27 -9.00
CA GLY A 322 7.81 6.69 -7.67
C GLY A 322 6.69 5.68 -7.35
N LEU A 323 5.47 5.92 -7.83
CA LEU A 323 4.38 4.94 -7.74
C LEU A 323 4.64 3.71 -8.60
N TYR A 324 5.29 3.85 -9.76
CA TYR A 324 5.71 2.73 -10.58
C TYR A 324 6.77 1.88 -9.87
N GLU A 325 7.81 2.50 -9.31
CA GLU A 325 8.85 1.80 -8.54
C GLU A 325 8.25 1.04 -7.35
N LEU A 326 7.27 1.61 -6.64
CA LEU A 326 6.57 0.94 -5.53
C LEU A 326 5.81 -0.33 -5.95
N LEU A 327 5.45 -0.49 -7.23
CA LEU A 327 4.82 -1.70 -7.75
C LEU A 327 5.84 -2.82 -8.03
N LEU A 328 7.12 -2.49 -8.10
CA LEU A 328 8.19 -3.44 -8.37
C LEU A 328 8.74 -3.97 -7.04
N PRO A 329 8.69 -5.28 -6.79
CA PRO A 329 9.29 -5.84 -5.60
C PRO A 329 10.83 -5.86 -5.74
N ASP A 330 11.55 -5.78 -4.62
CA ASP A 330 13.02 -5.80 -4.56
C ASP A 330 13.59 -7.23 -4.73
N ILE A 331 13.13 -7.92 -5.76
CA ILE A 331 13.56 -9.26 -6.18
C ILE A 331 13.66 -9.31 -7.70
N PRO A 332 14.48 -10.20 -8.28
CA PRO A 332 14.58 -10.32 -9.72
C PRO A 332 13.26 -10.74 -10.36
N ILE A 333 12.65 -9.81 -11.10
CA ILE A 333 11.39 -10.03 -11.83
C ILE A 333 11.62 -10.14 -13.35
N GLY A 334 10.77 -10.92 -14.04
CA GLY A 334 10.80 -11.01 -15.51
C GLY A 334 10.37 -9.70 -16.17
N ALA A 335 10.83 -9.46 -17.40
CA ALA A 335 10.41 -8.29 -18.20
C ALA A 335 8.88 -8.23 -18.43
N GLU A 336 8.22 -9.38 -18.38
CA GLU A 336 6.76 -9.49 -18.40
C GLU A 336 6.11 -8.82 -17.19
N PHE A 337 6.72 -8.92 -16.00
CA PHE A 337 6.19 -8.28 -14.79
C PHE A 337 6.40 -6.77 -14.82
N GLU A 338 7.59 -6.31 -15.25
CA GLU A 338 7.88 -4.87 -15.42
C GLU A 338 6.88 -4.23 -16.39
N SER A 339 6.65 -4.88 -17.54
CA SER A 339 5.67 -4.42 -18.52
C SER A 339 4.24 -4.53 -18.00
N MET A 340 3.88 -5.57 -17.25
CA MET A 340 2.56 -5.67 -16.61
C MET A 340 2.33 -4.57 -15.58
N ALA A 341 3.33 -4.21 -14.77
CA ALA A 341 3.25 -3.11 -13.82
C ALA A 341 3.09 -1.76 -14.53
N LEU A 342 3.87 -1.51 -15.59
CA LEU A 342 3.73 -0.31 -16.43
C LEU A 342 2.35 -0.21 -17.08
N TRP A 343 1.91 -1.28 -17.75
CA TRP A 343 0.59 -1.31 -18.40
C TRP A 343 -0.54 -1.24 -17.38
N GLY A 344 -0.39 -1.87 -16.22
CA GLY A 344 -1.33 -1.77 -15.10
C GLY A 344 -1.47 -0.33 -14.61
N LEU A 345 -0.36 0.40 -14.47
CA LEU A 345 -0.37 1.81 -14.13
C LEU A 345 -1.03 2.66 -15.22
N ILE A 346 -0.70 2.44 -16.50
CA ILE A 346 -1.30 3.16 -17.64
C ILE A 346 -2.81 2.91 -17.72
N ILE A 347 -3.24 1.65 -17.63
CA ILE A 347 -4.66 1.26 -17.62
C ILE A 347 -5.35 1.87 -16.39
N GLY A 348 -4.70 1.87 -15.23
CA GLY A 348 -5.20 2.51 -14.02
C GLY A 348 -5.43 4.02 -14.20
N ILE A 349 -4.48 4.72 -14.82
CA ILE A 349 -4.60 6.16 -15.12
C ILE A 349 -5.72 6.43 -16.13
N ILE A 350 -5.74 5.71 -17.25
CA ILE A 350 -6.75 5.89 -18.31
C ILE A 350 -8.14 5.51 -17.79
N GLY A 351 -8.24 4.37 -17.11
CA GLY A 351 -9.48 3.90 -16.47
C GLY A 351 -9.95 4.85 -15.39
N GLY A 352 -9.04 5.42 -14.60
CA GLY A 352 -9.33 6.48 -13.63
C GLY A 352 -9.89 7.74 -14.29
N LEU A 353 -9.29 8.20 -15.40
CA LEU A 353 -9.79 9.34 -16.17
C LEU A 353 -11.19 9.09 -16.77
N ILE A 354 -11.39 7.92 -17.39
CA ILE A 354 -12.69 7.52 -17.93
C ILE A 354 -13.73 7.43 -16.80
N GLY A 355 -13.37 6.79 -15.69
CA GLY A 355 -14.19 6.68 -14.48
C GLY A 355 -14.58 8.06 -13.94
N LEU A 356 -13.62 9.00 -13.87
CA LEU A 356 -13.86 10.38 -13.45
C LEU A 356 -14.84 11.09 -14.38
N ILE A 357 -14.69 10.95 -15.70
CA ILE A 357 -15.60 11.53 -16.71
C ILE A 357 -17.01 10.92 -16.59
N MET A 358 -17.11 9.60 -16.45
CA MET A 358 -18.39 8.89 -16.29
C MET A 358 -19.09 9.29 -15.00
N LEU A 359 -18.34 9.36 -13.89
CA LEU A 359 -18.85 9.77 -12.60
C LEU A 359 -19.31 11.24 -12.63
N PHE A 360 -18.56 12.13 -13.27
CA PHE A 360 -18.97 13.52 -13.49
C PHE A 360 -20.28 13.63 -14.30
N LYS A 361 -20.42 12.84 -15.37
CA LYS A 361 -21.67 12.75 -16.16
C LYS A 361 -22.85 12.18 -15.37
N LEU A 362 -22.60 11.29 -14.42
CA LEU A 362 -23.62 10.71 -13.57
C LEU A 362 -24.05 11.68 -12.45
N MET A 363 -23.08 12.36 -11.86
CA MET A 363 -23.26 13.34 -10.78
C MET A 363 -24.06 14.56 -11.23
N THR A 364 -23.80 15.10 -12.42
CA THR A 364 -24.58 16.23 -12.98
C THR A 364 -26.07 15.92 -13.16
N LYS A 365 -26.46 14.63 -13.14
CA LYS A 365 -27.87 14.20 -13.18
C LYS A 365 -28.52 14.04 -11.80
N THR A 366 -27.76 14.15 -10.71
CA THR A 366 -28.28 13.98 -9.34
C THR A 366 -29.00 15.25 -8.85
N SER A 367 -30.04 15.06 -8.03
CA SER A 367 -30.83 16.17 -7.47
C SER A 367 -29.98 17.14 -6.62
N PHE A 368 -28.91 16.64 -5.99
CA PHE A 368 -27.96 17.45 -5.23
C PHE A 368 -27.19 18.43 -6.13
N TRP A 369 -26.63 17.95 -7.24
CA TRP A 369 -25.88 18.78 -8.18
C TRP A 369 -26.79 19.80 -8.88
N GLN A 370 -28.00 19.41 -9.29
CA GLN A 370 -28.99 20.32 -9.87
C GLN A 370 -29.43 21.43 -8.91
N LYS A 371 -29.50 21.16 -7.60
CA LYS A 371 -29.77 22.18 -6.57
C LYS A 371 -28.58 23.10 -6.31
N LEU A 372 -27.36 22.61 -6.50
CA LEU A 372 -26.14 23.39 -6.29
C LEU A 372 -25.82 24.31 -7.48
N THR A 373 -26.22 23.93 -8.70
CA THR A 373 -25.85 24.65 -9.94
C THR A 373 -27.00 25.17 -10.79
N SER A 374 -28.23 25.22 -10.29
CA SER A 374 -29.29 25.99 -10.93
C SER A 374 -29.47 27.32 -10.21
N PRO A 375 -29.21 28.43 -10.92
CA PRO A 375 -30.27 29.00 -11.74
C PRO A 375 -29.90 28.94 -13.23
N GLY A 376 -30.75 28.27 -14.01
CA GLY A 376 -30.89 28.37 -15.46
C GLY A 376 -29.66 28.80 -16.26
N VAL A 377 -28.93 27.82 -16.82
CA VAL A 377 -27.99 28.11 -17.90
C VAL A 377 -28.82 28.58 -19.09
N GLU A 378 -28.95 29.90 -19.25
CA GLU A 378 -29.44 30.53 -20.47
C GLU A 378 -28.50 30.13 -21.60
N GLY A 379 -28.97 29.24 -22.48
CA GLY A 379 -28.21 28.83 -23.65
C GLY A 379 -27.88 30.03 -24.52
N ALA A 380 -26.68 30.07 -25.11
CA ALA A 380 -26.24 31.14 -25.99
C ALA A 380 -27.17 31.39 -27.20
N GLU A 381 -28.03 30.43 -27.56
CA GLU A 381 -29.06 30.58 -28.60
C GLU A 381 -30.30 31.36 -28.14
N ALA A 382 -30.55 31.51 -26.84
CA ALA A 382 -31.73 32.22 -26.31
C ALA A 382 -31.58 33.75 -26.32
N GLY A 383 -30.39 34.27 -26.63
CA GLY A 383 -30.10 35.70 -26.60
C GLY A 383 -30.10 36.26 -25.16
N TYR A 384 -29.32 37.32 -24.95
CA TYR A 384 -29.22 38.00 -23.67
C TYR A 384 -30.51 38.81 -23.42
N ASN A 385 -31.58 38.18 -22.93
CA ASN A 385 -32.77 38.91 -22.50
C ASN A 385 -32.69 39.18 -21.00
N THR A 386 -32.03 40.27 -20.64
CA THR A 386 -31.99 40.84 -19.28
C THR A 386 -33.30 41.57 -18.90
N SER A 387 -34.38 41.32 -19.63
CA SER A 387 -35.59 42.12 -19.57
C SER A 387 -36.59 41.47 -18.61
N VAL A 388 -36.75 42.14 -17.47
CA VAL A 388 -37.52 41.64 -16.31
C VAL A 388 -39.00 41.91 -16.55
N GLY A 389 -39.65 41.23 -17.51
CA GLY A 389 -41.12 41.19 -17.64
C GLY A 389 -41.84 42.54 -17.78
N TRP A 390 -41.11 43.63 -18.02
CA TRP A 390 -41.63 44.99 -18.11
C TRP A 390 -42.06 45.35 -19.54
N GLU A 391 -41.80 44.48 -20.52
CA GLU A 391 -42.10 44.70 -21.95
C GLU A 391 -43.61 44.87 -22.17
N GLY A 392 -44.43 44.21 -21.35
CA GLY A 392 -45.88 44.37 -21.33
C GLY A 392 -46.38 45.75 -20.87
N LEU A 393 -45.48 46.66 -20.49
CA LEU A 393 -45.81 48.05 -20.15
C LEU A 393 -45.58 49.03 -21.31
N ILE A 394 -44.96 48.61 -22.42
CA ILE A 394 -44.75 49.47 -23.60
C ILE A 394 -46.11 49.99 -24.09
N GLY A 395 -46.21 51.29 -24.33
CA GLY A 395 -47.42 51.97 -24.78
C GLY A 395 -48.43 52.30 -23.68
N LYS A 396 -48.24 51.82 -22.44
CA LYS A 396 -49.14 52.16 -21.32
C LYS A 396 -48.85 53.55 -20.77
N GLU A 397 -49.91 54.16 -20.24
CA GLU A 397 -49.86 55.46 -19.58
C GLU A 397 -49.70 55.30 -18.07
N GLY A 398 -48.99 56.25 -17.47
CA GLY A 398 -48.79 56.33 -16.04
C GLY A 398 -48.66 57.76 -15.57
N GLU A 399 -48.48 57.90 -14.26
CA GLU A 399 -48.34 59.19 -13.60
C GLU A 399 -47.04 59.24 -12.79
N THR A 400 -46.25 60.30 -12.95
CA THR A 400 -44.99 60.49 -12.21
C THR A 400 -45.28 60.65 -10.71
N GLN A 401 -44.63 59.86 -9.86
CA GLN A 401 -44.70 59.98 -8.40
C GLN A 401 -43.57 60.80 -7.79
N SER A 402 -42.47 60.97 -8.54
CA SER A 402 -41.39 61.88 -8.22
C SER A 402 -41.12 62.79 -9.41
N ASP A 403 -40.35 63.85 -9.20
CA ASP A 403 -39.71 64.56 -10.30
C ASP A 403 -38.74 63.61 -11.04
N LEU A 404 -38.69 63.68 -12.37
CA LEU A 404 -37.77 62.90 -13.21
C LEU A 404 -36.63 63.82 -13.70
N ARG A 405 -35.40 63.56 -13.23
CA ARG A 405 -34.18 64.33 -13.58
C ARG A 405 -32.96 63.45 -13.91
N PRO A 406 -32.87 62.87 -15.12
CA PRO A 406 -33.96 62.45 -15.98
C PRO A 406 -34.66 61.18 -15.44
N SER A 407 -34.20 60.58 -14.35
CA SER A 407 -34.81 59.38 -13.77
C SER A 407 -35.71 59.68 -12.57
N GLY A 408 -36.70 58.82 -12.34
CA GLY A 408 -37.69 58.96 -11.27
C GLY A 408 -38.68 57.80 -11.26
N TRP A 409 -39.70 57.91 -10.41
CA TRP A 409 -40.71 56.87 -10.25
C TRP A 409 -42.01 57.23 -10.96
N VAL A 410 -42.60 56.28 -11.67
CA VAL A 410 -43.92 56.40 -12.30
C VAL A 410 -44.83 55.27 -11.82
N MET A 411 -46.12 55.58 -11.65
CA MET A 411 -47.16 54.62 -11.37
C MET A 411 -47.84 54.19 -12.68
N VAL A 412 -47.73 52.92 -13.05
CA VAL A 412 -48.36 52.34 -14.25
C VAL A 412 -49.15 51.10 -13.82
N ASN A 413 -50.46 51.04 -14.13
CA ASN A 413 -51.33 49.91 -13.77
C ASN A 413 -51.25 49.49 -12.28
N GLY A 414 -51.09 50.44 -11.36
CA GLY A 414 -50.99 50.17 -9.92
C GLY A 414 -49.62 49.63 -9.46
N GLN A 415 -48.63 49.57 -10.36
CA GLN A 415 -47.25 49.21 -10.05
C GLN A 415 -46.32 50.43 -10.13
N ARG A 416 -45.42 50.53 -9.16
CA ARG A 416 -44.39 51.58 -9.11
C ARG A 416 -43.17 51.13 -9.89
N VAL A 417 -42.84 51.83 -10.97
CA VAL A 417 -41.74 51.49 -11.89
C VAL A 417 -40.72 52.64 -11.90
N PHE A 418 -39.44 52.29 -11.86
CA PHE A 418 -38.36 53.27 -12.03
C PHE A 418 -38.13 53.50 -13.52
N VAL A 419 -38.20 54.75 -13.95
CA VAL A 419 -38.15 55.11 -15.36
C VAL A 419 -37.18 56.26 -15.60
N VAL A 420 -36.82 56.48 -16.86
CA VAL A 420 -36.00 57.59 -17.34
C VAL A 420 -36.80 58.38 -18.37
N SER A 421 -36.89 59.69 -18.23
CA SER A 421 -37.51 60.56 -19.22
C SER A 421 -36.68 60.59 -20.51
N GLU A 422 -37.34 60.82 -21.63
CA GLU A 422 -36.70 61.04 -22.94
C GLU A 422 -36.04 62.43 -23.02
N GLY A 423 -35.14 62.74 -22.08
CA GLY A 423 -34.35 63.98 -22.07
C GLY A 423 -35.02 65.17 -21.39
N ASP A 424 -36.34 65.18 -21.24
CA ASP A 424 -37.06 66.29 -20.61
C ASP A 424 -37.14 66.18 -19.08
N PHE A 425 -37.15 67.33 -18.39
CA PHE A 425 -37.54 67.39 -16.98
C PHE A 425 -39.06 67.21 -16.85
N LEU A 426 -39.49 66.22 -16.07
CA LEU A 426 -40.91 65.98 -15.78
C LEU A 426 -41.18 66.16 -14.29
N GLU A 427 -42.14 67.01 -13.97
CA GLU A 427 -42.60 67.22 -12.59
C GLU A 427 -43.41 66.04 -12.08
N LYS A 428 -43.50 65.90 -10.76
CA LYS A 428 -44.43 64.98 -10.09
C LYS A 428 -45.88 65.24 -10.50
N ASN A 429 -46.69 64.19 -10.60
CA ASN A 429 -48.10 64.14 -11.03
C ASN A 429 -48.34 64.51 -12.50
N CYS A 430 -47.33 64.29 -13.36
CA CYS A 430 -47.43 64.45 -14.79
C CYS A 430 -47.81 63.12 -15.45
N LYS A 431 -48.74 63.14 -16.42
CA LYS A 431 -49.05 61.97 -17.24
C LYS A 431 -47.93 61.69 -18.23
N VAL A 432 -47.52 60.43 -18.32
CA VAL A 432 -46.45 59.96 -19.19
C VAL A 432 -46.82 58.64 -19.86
N ARG A 433 -46.25 58.38 -21.04
CA ARG A 433 -46.39 57.09 -21.76
C ARG A 433 -45.03 56.39 -21.82
N ILE A 434 -45.02 55.08 -21.61
CA ILE A 434 -43.81 54.26 -21.77
C ILE A 434 -43.53 54.06 -23.25
N LEU A 435 -42.34 54.49 -23.70
CA LEU A 435 -41.88 54.40 -25.08
C LEU A 435 -41.14 53.11 -25.36
N SER A 436 -40.17 52.76 -24.50
CA SER A 436 -39.35 51.57 -24.66
C SER A 436 -38.97 50.97 -23.31
N VAL A 437 -38.68 49.67 -23.34
CA VAL A 437 -38.20 48.89 -22.21
C VAL A 437 -37.00 48.10 -22.69
N ASP A 438 -35.81 48.48 -22.24
CA ASP A 438 -34.54 47.81 -22.53
C ASP A 438 -33.97 47.26 -21.23
N GLY A 439 -34.22 45.99 -20.94
CA GLY A 439 -33.77 45.37 -19.69
C GLY A 439 -34.48 45.96 -18.47
N ASN A 440 -33.69 46.58 -17.58
CA ASN A 440 -34.16 47.34 -16.42
C ASN A 440 -34.36 48.84 -16.70
N ARG A 441 -34.19 49.29 -17.95
CA ARG A 441 -34.33 50.69 -18.33
C ARG A 441 -35.66 50.91 -19.05
N VAL A 442 -36.58 51.59 -18.37
CA VAL A 442 -37.88 51.98 -18.93
C VAL A 442 -37.84 53.45 -19.31
N VAL A 443 -38.10 53.79 -20.56
CA VAL A 443 -38.08 55.18 -21.06
C VAL A 443 -39.50 55.72 -21.18
N VAL A 444 -39.75 56.94 -20.68
CA VAL A 444 -41.06 57.60 -20.71
C VAL A 444 -41.03 58.97 -21.37
N ARG A 445 -42.14 59.36 -21.99
CA ARG A 445 -42.36 60.70 -22.56
C ARG A 445 -43.62 61.32 -21.97
N LYS A 446 -43.63 62.65 -21.81
CA LYS A 446 -44.80 63.42 -21.40
C LYS A 446 -45.95 63.26 -22.40
N LEU A 447 -47.16 63.03 -21.89
CA LEU A 447 -48.38 63.11 -22.69
C LEU A 447 -48.81 64.57 -22.81
N ASN A 448 -48.81 65.10 -24.03
CA ASN A 448 -49.44 66.39 -24.33
C ASN A 448 -50.94 66.18 -24.52
N SER A 449 -51.77 67.12 -24.06
CA SER A 449 -53.23 66.99 -24.04
C SER A 449 -53.94 67.03 -25.42
N GLU A 450 -53.22 66.81 -26.53
CA GLU A 450 -53.75 66.86 -27.90
C GLU A 450 -53.33 65.69 -28.81
N GLU A 451 -53.01 64.51 -28.26
CA GLU A 451 -52.86 63.26 -29.04
C GLU A 451 -53.67 62.09 -28.47
#